data_AF-A0A3B9CPT0-F1
#
_entry.id   AF-A0A3B9CPT0-F1
#
_cell.length_a   1.000
_cell.length_b   1.000
_cell.length_c   1.000
_cell.angle_alpha   90.00
_cell.angle_beta   90.00
_cell.angle_gamma   90.00
#
_symmetry.space_group_name_H-M   'P 1'
#
loop_
_entity.id
_entity.type
_entity.pdbx_description
1 polymer ?
#
loop_
_entity_poly.entity_id
_entity_poly.type
_entity_poly.pdbx_seq_one_letter_code
_entity_poly.pdbx_strand_id
1 'polypeptide(L)' 'PSFQCQELDAETIKISYFSERPGLTHFVVGLLSGLGKHFQEDVNIEILATKADGAVSDDFRVIHRPISNS' A
#
# COMPACT_ATOMS: atom_id res chain seq x y z
N PRO A 1 -7.93 12.54 -4.89
CA PRO A 1 -6.95 11.73 -4.13
C PRO A 1 -5.75 11.43 -5.03
N SER A 2 -4.56 11.26 -4.46
CA SER A 2 -3.34 10.94 -5.20
C SER A 2 -2.50 9.91 -4.46
N PHE A 3 -1.68 9.19 -5.21
CA PHE A 3 -0.68 8.25 -4.69
C PHE A 3 0.70 8.77 -5.06
N GLN A 4 1.63 8.67 -4.11
CA GLN A 4 3.05 8.80 -4.36
C GLN A 4 3.70 7.47 -4.01
N CYS A 5 4.43 6.89 -4.95
CA CYS A 5 5.15 5.64 -4.79
C CYS A 5 6.65 5.91 -4.74
N GLN A 6 7.33 5.28 -3.79
CA GLN A 6 8.78 5.29 -3.67
C GLN A 6 9.26 3.85 -3.56
N GLU A 7 10.02 3.38 -4.54
CA GLU A 7 10.75 2.12 -4.43
C GLU A 7 11.80 2.26 -3.32
N LEU A 8 11.75 1.37 -2.33
CA LEU A 8 12.75 1.30 -1.27
C LEU A 8 13.84 0.29 -1.62
N ASP A 9 13.44 -0.82 -2.23
CA ASP A 9 14.30 -1.88 -2.78
C ASP A 9 13.52 -2.68 -3.85
N ALA A 10 14.11 -3.76 -4.35
CA ALA A 10 13.56 -4.58 -5.44
C ALA A 10 12.23 -5.28 -5.11
N GLU A 11 11.90 -5.44 -3.82
CA GLU A 11 10.68 -6.13 -3.36
C GLU A 11 9.77 -5.20 -2.54
N THR A 12 10.19 -3.95 -2.28
CA THR A 12 9.53 -3.07 -1.32
C THR A 12 9.22 -1.70 -1.90
N ILE A 13 7.95 -1.31 -1.81
CA ILE A 13 7.46 0.02 -2.22
C ILE A 13 6.84 0.70 -1.00
N LYS A 14 7.22 1.96 -0.75
CA LYS A 14 6.46 2.87 0.12
C LYS A 14 5.40 3.57 -0.70
N ILE A 15 4.15 3.54 -0.24
CA ILE A 15 3.03 4.22 -0.87
C ILE A 15 2.48 5.25 0.11
N SER A 16 2.42 6.51 -0.31
CA SER A 16 1.76 7.59 0.42
C SER A 16 0.47 7.96 -0.29
N TYR A 17 -0.66 7.83 0.42
CA TYR A 17 -1.99 8.14 -0.09
C TYR A 17 -2.50 9.47 0.49
N PHE A 18 -2.81 10.40 -0.41
CA PHE A 18 -3.34 11.72 -0.06
C PHE A 18 -4.81 11.82 -0.49
N SER A 19 -5.68 12.08 0.47
CA SER A 19 -7.12 12.23 0.24
C SER A 19 -7.73 13.21 1.24
N GLU A 20 -8.75 13.96 0.81
CA GLU A 20 -9.58 14.79 1.69
C GLU A 20 -10.67 13.96 2.39
N ARG A 21 -11.00 12.79 1.85
CA ARG A 21 -12.01 11.88 2.41
C ARG A 21 -11.43 11.09 3.59
N PRO A 22 -12.04 11.17 4.79
CA PRO A 22 -11.61 10.37 5.94
C PRO A 22 -12.01 8.90 5.77
N GLY A 23 -11.34 8.00 6.52
CA GLY A 23 -11.75 6.60 6.66
C GLY A 23 -11.40 5.68 5.47
N LEU A 24 -10.47 6.07 4.61
CA LEU A 24 -10.08 5.28 3.43
C LEU A 24 -8.85 4.40 3.62
N THR A 25 -8.19 4.43 4.78
CA THR A 25 -6.96 3.67 5.05
C THR A 25 -7.12 2.18 4.73
N HIS A 26 -8.15 1.53 5.28
CA HIS A 26 -8.42 0.10 5.04
C HIS A 26 -8.95 -0.19 3.63
N PHE A 27 -9.60 0.78 2.99
CA PHE A 27 -9.96 0.67 1.58
C PHE A 27 -8.71 0.59 0.70
N VAL A 28 -7.68 1.39 0.99
CA VAL A 28 -6.40 1.35 0.28
C VAL A 28 -5.68 0.02 0.52
N VAL A 29 -5.70 -0.53 1.74
CA VAL A 29 -5.17 -1.88 2.01
C VAL A 29 -5.86 -2.93 1.11
N GLY A 30 -7.19 -2.87 0.99
CA GLY A 30 -7.95 -3.75 0.10
C GLY A 30 -7.59 -3.58 -1.36
N LEU A 31 -7.41 -2.34 -1.83
CA LEU A 31 -6.98 -2.02 -3.19
C LEU A 31 -5.60 -2.62 -3.50
N LEU A 32 -4.62 -2.40 -2.62
CA LEU A 32 -3.25 -2.93 -2.77
C LEU A 32 -3.23 -4.46 -2.76
N SER A 33 -4.03 -5.08 -1.88
CA SER A 33 -4.21 -6.55 -1.85
C SER A 33 -4.82 -7.08 -3.15
N GLY A 34 -5.78 -6.34 -3.72
CA GLY A 34 -6.40 -6.68 -5.01
C GLY A 34 -5.42 -6.61 -6.18
N LEU A 35 -4.50 -5.64 -6.16
CA LEU A 35 -3.45 -5.53 -7.16
C LEU A 35 -2.46 -6.70 -7.09
N GLY A 36 -2.04 -7.12 -5.88
CA GLY A 36 -1.20 -8.32 -5.72
C GLY A 36 -1.83 -9.55 -6.38
N LYS A 37 -3.11 -9.80 -6.12
CA LYS A 37 -3.87 -10.88 -6.78
C LYS A 37 -3.91 -10.74 -8.31
N HIS A 38 -4.12 -9.52 -8.81
CA HIS A 38 -4.17 -9.25 -10.25
C HIS A 38 -2.84 -9.54 -10.95
N PHE A 39 -1.71 -9.23 -10.30
CA PHE A 39 -0.36 -9.45 -10.82
C PHE A 39 0.25 -10.81 -10.45
N GLN A 40 -0.50 -11.68 -9.77
CA GLN A 40 0.01 -12.95 -9.23
C GLN A 40 1.23 -12.76 -8.31
N GLU A 41 1.18 -11.71 -7.50
CA GLU A 41 2.17 -11.44 -6.47
C GLU A 41 1.58 -11.65 -5.08
N ASP A 42 2.36 -12.26 -4.20
CA ASP A 42 2.11 -12.24 -2.77
C ASP A 42 2.51 -10.87 -2.23
N VAL A 43 1.59 -10.21 -1.54
CA VAL A 43 1.76 -8.84 -1.05
C VAL A 43 1.55 -8.79 0.45
N ASN A 44 2.55 -8.29 1.18
CA ASN A 44 2.46 -7.97 2.59
C ASN A 44 2.38 -6.45 2.76
N ILE A 45 1.33 -5.96 3.42
CA ILE A 45 1.04 -4.54 3.55
C ILE A 45 1.07 -4.15 5.03
N GLU A 46 1.96 -3.24 5.39
CA GLU A 46 2.08 -2.65 6.71
C GLU A 46 1.65 -1.17 6.67
N ILE A 47 0.80 -0.75 7.60
CA ILE A 47 0.41 0.66 7.76
C ILE A 47 1.49 1.35 8.62
N LEU A 48 2.18 2.33 8.04
CA LEU A 48 3.24 3.08 8.71
C LEU A 48 2.72 4.36 9.39
N ALA A 49 1.72 4.99 8.79
CA ALA A 49 1.08 6.19 9.32
C ALA A 49 -0.36 6.29 8.81
N THR A 50 -1.24 6.91 9.60
CA THR A 50 -2.61 7.19 9.18
C THR A 50 -2.94 8.66 9.31
N LYS A 51 -3.79 9.15 8.41
CA LYS A 51 -4.37 10.49 8.56
C LYS A 51 -5.23 10.62 9.81
N ALA A 52 -5.83 9.50 10.27
CA ALA A 52 -6.65 9.48 11.48
C ALA A 52 -5.82 9.80 12.73
N ASP A 53 -4.54 9.45 12.73
CA ASP A 53 -3.60 9.72 13.83
C ASP A 53 -2.85 11.06 13.67
N GLY A 54 -3.30 11.92 12.76
CA GLY A 54 -2.75 13.26 12.55
C GLY A 54 -1.61 13.35 11.52
N ALA A 55 -1.31 12.27 10.79
CA ALA A 55 -0.34 12.32 9.71
C ALA A 55 -0.87 13.09 8.48
N VAL A 56 0.05 13.54 7.61
CA VAL A 56 -0.28 14.25 6.37
C VAL A 56 -0.97 13.32 5.35
N SER A 57 -0.55 12.05 5.31
CA SER A 57 -1.02 10.98 4.41
C SER A 57 -1.22 9.68 5.17
N ASP A 58 -1.95 8.75 4.55
CA ASP A 58 -1.87 7.34 4.93
C ASP A 58 -0.65 6.74 4.23
N ASP A 59 0.32 6.24 4.99
CA ASP A 59 1.54 5.67 4.47
C ASP A 59 1.54 4.15 4.66
N PHE A 60 1.90 3.43 3.60
CA PHE A 60 1.95 1.97 3.56
C PHE A 60 3.33 1.51 3.11
N ARG A 61 3.83 0.45 3.74
CA ARG A 61 4.93 -0.35 3.22
C ARG A 61 4.34 -1.59 2.57
N VAL A 62 4.65 -1.78 1.30
CA VAL A 62 4.20 -2.94 0.52
C VAL A 62 5.42 -3.75 0.14
N ILE A 63 5.50 -4.98 0.65
CA ILE A 63 6.47 -5.97 0.19
C ILE A 63 5.75 -6.88 -0.79
N HIS A 64 6.30 -7.07 -1.99
CA HIS A 64 5.68 -7.86 -3.05
C HIS A 64 6.65 -8.89 -3.63
N ARG A 65 6.15 -10.09 -3.93
CA ARG A 65 6.93 -11.20 -4.49
C ARG A 65 6.11 -12.00 -5.49
N PRO A 66 6.70 -12.45 -6.62
CA PRO A 66 6.01 -13.35 -7.53
C PRO A 66 5.56 -14.64 -6.81
N ILE A 67 4.31 -15.04 -6.99
CA ILE A 67 3.83 -16.35 -6.51
C ILE A 67 4.49 -17.41 -7.39
N SER A 68 5.48 -18.12 -6.85
CA SER A 68 6.09 -19.26 -7.52
C SER A 68 5.15 -20.46 -7.40
N ASN A 69 4.50 -20.86 -8.49
CA ASN A 69 3.80 -22.14 -8.54
C ASN A 69 4.85 -23.27 -8.48
N SER A 70 4.85 -24.02 -7.38
CA SER A 70 5.62 -25.26 -7.22
C SER A 70 5.01 -26.41 -8.02
#